data_AF-A0A1Y2JCI3-F1
#
_entry.id   AF-A0A1Y2JCI3-F1
#
_cell.length_a   1.000
_cell.length_b   1.000
_cell.length_c   1.000
_cell.angle_alpha   90.00
_cell.angle_beta   90.00
_cell.angle_gamma   90.00
#
_symmetry.space_group_name_H-M   'P 1'
#
loop_
_entity.id
_entity.type
_entity.pdbx_description
1 polymer ?
#
loop_
_entity_poly.entity_id
_entity_poly.type
_entity_poly.pdbx_seq_one_letter_code
_entity_poly.pdbx_strand_id
1 'polypeptide(L)'
;MTRIGLTSSVWLAGQRCSPCGETRTFAEKHLGAIRAKIAELRVLEATVTSLVSGCEATCSGSVAPDCVILQSGRGSHSAPS
;
A
#
# COMPACT_ATOMS: atom_id res chain seq x y z
N MET A 1 -42.55 2.43 -41.06
CA MET A 1 -42.53 2.36 -39.58
C MET A 1 -42.59 0.89 -39.18
N THR A 2 -41.44 0.25 -38.95
CA THR A 2 -41.43 -1.14 -38.47
C THR A 2 -40.46 -1.23 -37.30
N ARG A 3 -41.01 -1.26 -36.08
CA ARG A 3 -40.28 -1.63 -34.86
C ARG A 3 -39.98 -3.12 -34.95
N ILE A 4 -38.75 -3.48 -35.31
CA ILE A 4 -38.26 -4.86 -35.23
C ILE A 4 -37.71 -5.06 -33.81
N GLY A 5 -38.31 -6.00 -33.10
CA GLY A 5 -38.03 -6.29 -31.70
C GLY A 5 -36.62 -6.80 -31.46
N LEU A 6 -35.86 -6.09 -30.62
CA LEU A 6 -34.68 -6.58 -29.94
C LEU A 6 -35.07 -7.09 -28.54
N THR A 7 -35.69 -8.26 -28.45
CA THR A 7 -36.06 -8.84 -27.13
C THR A 7 -35.85 -10.35 -27.10
N SER A 8 -34.60 -10.79 -26.97
CA SER A 8 -34.29 -12.09 -26.32
C SER A 8 -32.79 -12.22 -26.00
N SER A 9 -31.92 -11.99 -26.98
CA SER A 9 -30.47 -12.25 -26.85
C SER A 9 -29.72 -11.21 -26.00
N VAL A 10 -30.09 -9.93 -26.10
CA VAL A 10 -29.47 -8.84 -25.32
C VAL A 10 -29.76 -8.98 -23.82
N TRP A 11 -30.92 -9.51 -23.45
CA TRP A 11 -31.30 -9.70 -22.04
C TRP A 11 -30.57 -10.90 -21.41
N LEU A 12 -30.36 -11.98 -22.17
CA LEU A 12 -29.57 -13.15 -21.74
C LEU A 12 -28.07 -12.84 -21.62
N ALA A 13 -27.53 -11.93 -22.44
CA ALA A 13 -26.16 -11.43 -22.29
C ALA A 13 -26.00 -10.57 -21.02
N GLY A 14 -27.01 -9.75 -20.70
CA GLY A 14 -27.04 -8.94 -19.47
C GLY A 14 -27.12 -9.75 -18.17
N GLN A 15 -27.59 -11.01 -18.22
CA GLN A 15 -27.67 -11.91 -17.04
C GLN A 15 -26.39 -12.70 -16.77
N ARG A 16 -25.41 -12.69 -17.68
CA ARG A 16 -24.09 -13.34 -17.50
C ARG A 16 -22.97 -12.36 -17.12
N CYS A 17 -23.25 -11.06 -17.07
CA CYS A 17 -22.38 -10.08 -16.44
C CYS A 17 -22.88 -9.90 -15.00
N SER A 18 -22.00 -9.96 -14.00
CA SER A 18 -22.32 -9.30 -12.73
C SER A 18 -22.77 -7.88 -13.09
N PRO A 19 -23.93 -7.42 -12.57
CA PRO A 19 -24.46 -6.13 -12.95
C PRO A 19 -23.33 -5.12 -12.78
N CYS A 20 -23.01 -4.36 -13.83
CA CYS A 20 -21.78 -3.56 -13.89
C CYS A 20 -21.59 -2.67 -12.64
N GLY A 21 -22.68 -2.32 -11.93
CA GLY A 21 -22.66 -1.65 -10.63
C GLY A 21 -22.03 -2.44 -9.49
N GLU A 22 -22.28 -3.75 -9.35
CA GLU A 22 -21.64 -4.60 -8.33
C GLU A 22 -20.14 -4.75 -8.59
N THR A 23 -19.78 -5.05 -9.84
CA THR A 23 -18.36 -5.15 -10.25
C THR A 23 -17.65 -3.81 -10.04
N ARG A 24 -18.31 -2.69 -10.36
CA ARG A 24 -17.80 -1.34 -10.09
C ARG A 24 -17.60 -1.09 -8.60
N THR A 25 -18.57 -1.43 -7.76
CA THR A 25 -18.50 -1.23 -6.30
C THR A 25 -17.34 -2.02 -5.70
N PHE A 26 -17.13 -3.26 -6.16
CA PHE A 26 -15.99 -4.08 -5.77
C PHE A 26 -14.66 -3.43 -6.17
N ALA A 27 -14.55 -2.97 -7.44
CA ALA A 27 -13.35 -2.28 -7.92
C ALA A 27 -13.06 -0.99 -7.14
N GLU A 28 -14.08 -0.19 -6.81
CA GLU A 28 -13.95 1.03 -6.00
C GLU A 28 -13.44 0.73 -4.59
N LYS A 29 -13.93 -0.34 -3.95
CA LYS A 29 -13.43 -0.81 -2.65
C LYS A 29 -11.94 -1.20 -2.73
N HIS A 30 -11.56 -1.97 -3.75
CA HIS A 30 -10.16 -2.37 -3.95
C HIS A 30 -9.25 -1.18 -4.22
N LEU A 31 -9.70 -0.23 -5.04
CA LEU A 31 -8.97 1.01 -5.29
C LEU A 31 -8.75 1.81 -3.99
N GLY A 32 -9.76 1.86 -3.11
CA GLY A 32 -9.64 2.45 -1.78
C GLY A 32 -8.55 1.77 -0.94
N ALA A 33 -8.55 0.44 -0.89
CA ALA A 33 -7.54 -0.33 -0.15
C ALA A 33 -6.12 -0.12 -0.71
N ILE A 34 -5.97 -0.09 -2.04
CA ILE A 34 -4.67 0.19 -2.70
C ILE A 34 -4.18 1.59 -2.32
N ARG A 35 -5.05 2.61 -2.36
CA ARG A 35 -4.69 3.98 -1.97
C ARG A 35 -4.28 4.08 -0.52
N ALA A 36 -4.97 3.39 0.39
CA ALA A 36 -4.58 3.30 1.79
C ALA A 36 -3.19 2.68 1.96
N LYS A 37 -2.92 1.57 1.24
CA LYS A 37 -1.61 0.92 1.31
C LYS A 37 -0.47 1.79 0.78
N ILE A 38 -0.72 2.55 -0.29
CA ILE A 38 0.24 3.53 -0.81
C ILE A 38 0.55 4.59 0.25
N ALA A 39 -0.46 5.09 0.97
CA ALA A 39 -0.25 6.06 2.04
C ALA A 39 0.62 5.49 3.17
N GLU A 40 0.34 4.27 3.63
CA GLU A 40 1.19 3.57 4.62
C GLU A 40 2.64 3.43 4.14
N LEU A 41 2.83 3.00 2.90
CA LEU A 41 4.15 2.77 2.34
C LEU A 41 4.95 4.07 2.18
N ARG A 42 4.30 5.20 1.89
CA ARG A 42 4.96 6.52 1.86
C ARG A 42 5.42 6.97 3.24
N VAL A 43 4.66 6.68 4.29
CA VAL A 43 5.08 6.95 5.67
C VAL A 43 6.29 6.08 6.03
N LEU A 44 6.27 4.81 5.66
CA LEU A 44 7.39 3.90 5.86
C LEU A 44 8.64 4.36 5.10
N GLU A 45 8.49 4.77 3.84
CA GLU A 45 9.56 5.34 3.02
C GLU A 45 10.20 6.54 3.71
N ALA A 46 9.40 7.53 4.14
CA ALA A 46 9.91 8.70 4.85
C ALA A 46 10.67 8.33 6.14
N THR A 47 10.19 7.31 6.86
CA THR A 47 10.83 6.81 8.08
C THR A 47 12.21 6.21 7.77
N VAL A 48 12.29 5.36 6.75
CA VAL A 48 13.55 4.74 6.31
C VAL A 48 14.52 5.79 5.79
N THR A 49 14.06 6.76 5.01
CA THR A 49 14.89 7.88 4.55
C THR A 49 15.48 8.65 5.72
N SER A 50 14.68 8.97 6.75
CA SER A 50 15.18 9.67 7.93
C SER A 50 16.24 8.85 8.69
N LEU A 51 16.07 7.53 8.78
CA LEU A 51 17.04 6.65 9.42
C LEU A 51 18.37 6.60 8.65
N VAL A 52 18.31 6.52 7.32
CA VAL A 52 19.51 6.52 6.47
C VAL A 52 20.26 7.85 6.58
N SER A 53 19.56 8.99 6.45
CA SER A 53 20.20 10.31 6.57
C SER A 53 20.79 10.54 7.97
N GLY A 54 20.10 10.11 9.04
CA GLY A 54 20.63 10.16 10.39
C GLY A 54 21.85 9.26 10.57
N CYS A 55 21.86 8.08 9.95
CA CYS A 55 23.02 7.20 9.95
C CYS A 55 24.21 7.83 9.23
N GLU A 56 24.03 8.42 8.05
CA GLU A 56 25.11 9.10 7.33
C GLU A 56 25.72 10.24 8.16
N ALA A 57 24.87 11.02 8.86
CA ALA A 57 25.32 12.11 9.72
C ALA A 57 26.09 11.64 10.97
N THR A 58 25.71 10.50 11.55
CA THR A 58 26.33 10.00 12.80
C THR A 58 27.48 9.02 12.57
N CYS A 59 27.44 8.26 11.48
CA CYS A 59 28.33 7.13 11.20
C CYS A 59 29.49 7.45 10.27
N SER A 60 29.74 8.73 9.96
CA SER A 60 30.84 9.19 9.10
C SER A 60 32.23 8.98 9.75
N GLY A 61 32.57 7.73 10.07
CA GLY A 61 33.81 7.29 10.72
C GLY A 61 33.65 6.77 12.16
N SER A 62 32.44 6.78 12.75
CA SER A 62 32.20 6.27 14.10
C SER A 62 31.94 4.75 14.13
N VAL A 63 32.25 4.12 15.26
CA VAL A 63 32.03 2.68 15.46
C VAL A 63 30.52 2.44 15.67
N ALA A 64 30.08 1.21 15.39
CA ALA A 64 28.70 0.75 15.46
C ALA A 64 27.81 1.16 16.67
N PRO A 65 28.28 1.42 17.91
CA PRO A 65 27.37 1.74 19.01
C PRO A 65 26.61 3.07 18.87
N ASP A 66 27.12 4.04 18.10
CA ASP A 66 26.46 5.35 17.94
C ASP A 66 25.50 5.41 16.73
N CYS A 67 25.35 4.31 15.99
CA CYS A 67 24.48 4.27 14.82
C CYS A 67 23.00 4.31 15.21
N VAL A 68 22.31 5.37 14.79
CA VAL A 68 20.88 5.59 15.06
C VAL A 68 19.97 4.47 14.54
N ILE A 69 20.37 3.77 13.47
CA ILE A 69 19.68 2.58 12.96
C ILE A 69 19.79 1.43 13.97
N LEU A 70 21.00 1.20 14.51
CA LEU A 70 21.25 0.12 15.46
C LEU A 70 20.66 0.41 16.85
N GLN A 71 20.58 1.68 17.25
CA GLN A 71 19.96 2.07 18.51
C GLN A 71 18.44 1.87 18.49
N SER A 72 17.79 2.13 17.35
CA SER A 72 16.34 1.94 17.19
C SER A 72 15.90 0.47 17.32
N GLY A 73 16.81 -0.49 17.04
CA GLY A 73 16.57 -1.92 17.19
C GLY A 73 17.02 -2.51 18.54
N ARG A 74 17.75 -1.76 19.37
CA ARG A 74 18.21 -2.22 20.70
C ARG A 74 17.11 -1.99 21.74
N GLY A 75 16.12 -2.88 21.76
CA GLY A 75 15.37 -3.12 22.99
C GLY A 75 16.34 -3.56 24.09
N SER A 76 16.56 -2.70 25.08
CA SER A 76 17.11 -2.98 26.42
C SER A 76 17.82 -4.34 26.63
N HIS A 77 18.98 -4.55 26.02
CA HIS A 77 19.90 -5.59 26.50
C HIS A 77 21.22 -4.93 26.89
N SER A 78 21.18 -4.25 28.03
CA SER A 78 22.37 -3.92 28.81
C SER A 78 22.99 -5.21 29.33
N ALA A 79 24.20 -5.53 28.91
CA ALA A 79 25.09 -6.44 29.63
C ALA A 79 26.29 -5.60 30.10
N PRO A 80 26.46 -5.37 31.42
CA PRO A 80 27.68 -4.76 31.93
C PRO A 80 28.80 -5.80 32.08
N SER A 81 30.02 -5.26 32.11
CA SER A 81 31.36 -5.88 32.02
C SER A 81 31.66 -7.03 32.97
#